data_AF-A0AA36BT59-F1
#
_entry.id   AF-A0AA36BT59-F1
#
_cell.length_a   1.000
_cell.length_b   1.000
_cell.length_c   1.000
_cell.angle_alpha   90.00
_cell.angle_beta   90.00
_cell.angle_gamma   90.00
#
_symmetry.space_group_name_H-M   'P 1'
#
loop_
_entity.id
_entity.type
_entity.pdbx_description
1 polymer ?
#
loop_
_entity_poly.entity_id
_entity_poly.type
_entity_poly.pdbx_seq_one_letter_code
_entity_poly.pdbx_strand_id
1 'polypeptide(L)'
;MYHKSGPDQGKHRGYCFATYENKEEASYACQCLDGKLLLSKNLSVKLAHSDKDQNIGLPLTVKVLKEDAKLSNIDSNSGLSRESKIRAIEAKLRAMEETQKDFTYSLAPAAAPGTSKWCSSQMATTRKPQNTKPYRRTFSKR
;
A
#
# COMPACT_ATOMS: atom_id res chain seq x y z
N MET A 1 1.05 -18.79 -1.03
CA MET A 1 0.68 -18.33 -2.40
C MET A 1 1.43 -17.04 -2.70
N TYR A 2 2.01 -16.90 -3.89
CA TYR A 2 2.95 -15.82 -4.21
C TYR A 2 2.47 -14.97 -5.41
N HIS A 3 2.97 -13.76 -5.54
CA HIS A 3 2.81 -12.96 -6.77
C HIS A 3 3.64 -13.60 -7.90
N LYS A 4 3.11 -13.62 -9.15
CA LYS A 4 3.73 -14.26 -10.35
C LYS A 4 4.34 -13.33 -11.42
N SER A 5 3.92 -12.06 -11.48
CA SER A 5 4.66 -10.97 -12.17
C SER A 5 4.55 -9.60 -11.44
N GLY A 6 5.43 -8.63 -11.75
CA GLY A 6 5.41 -7.26 -11.21
C GLY A 6 6.32 -6.97 -10.00
N PRO A 7 6.26 -5.75 -9.42
CA PRO A 7 7.20 -5.30 -8.37
C PRO A 7 7.24 -6.16 -7.10
N ASP A 8 6.15 -6.86 -6.76
CA ASP A 8 6.06 -7.73 -5.59
C ASP A 8 6.38 -9.20 -5.90
N GLN A 9 7.11 -9.47 -6.98
CA GLN A 9 7.50 -10.83 -7.32
C GLN A 9 8.20 -11.60 -6.22
N GLY A 10 7.76 -12.85 -6.03
CA GLY A 10 8.22 -13.73 -4.97
C GLY A 10 7.69 -13.40 -3.57
N LYS A 11 6.98 -12.28 -3.36
CA LYS A 11 6.35 -11.98 -2.07
C LYS A 11 5.06 -12.80 -1.88
N HIS A 12 4.79 -13.20 -0.64
CA HIS A 12 3.57 -13.93 -0.30
C HIS A 12 2.35 -13.02 -0.40
N ARG A 13 1.16 -13.60 -0.66
CA ARG A 13 -0.09 -12.84 -0.78
C ARG A 13 -0.83 -12.57 0.54
N GLY A 14 -0.27 -12.99 1.68
CA GLY A 14 -0.90 -12.80 2.99
C GLY A 14 -1.99 -13.83 3.33
N TYR A 15 -2.11 -14.92 2.55
CA TYR A 15 -2.99 -16.04 2.86
C TYR A 15 -2.39 -17.37 2.37
N CYS A 16 -2.92 -18.47 2.91
CA CYS A 16 -2.62 -19.83 2.53
C CYS A 16 -3.88 -20.71 2.61
N PHE A 17 -3.78 -21.92 2.08
CA PHE A 17 -4.78 -22.96 2.24
C PHE A 17 -4.14 -24.15 2.95
N ALA A 18 -4.86 -24.73 3.89
CA ALA A 18 -4.49 -25.95 4.57
C ALA A 18 -5.58 -26.99 4.33
N THR A 19 -5.18 -28.22 4.03
CA THR A 19 -6.07 -29.36 3.88
C THR A 19 -5.93 -30.26 5.09
N TYR A 20 -7.05 -30.67 5.66
CA TYR A 20 -7.13 -31.66 6.72
C TYR A 20 -7.66 -32.97 6.14
N GLU A 21 -7.29 -34.08 6.76
CA GLU A 21 -7.79 -35.40 6.38
C GLU A 21 -9.27 -35.53 6.75
N ASN A 22 -9.62 -35.09 7.96
CA ASN A 22 -10.97 -35.18 8.50
C ASN A 22 -11.68 -33.83 8.51
N LYS A 23 -13.00 -33.84 8.23
CA LYS A 23 -13.85 -32.64 8.31
C LYS A 23 -13.94 -32.09 9.75
N GLU A 24 -13.94 -32.98 10.73
CA GLU A 24 -14.05 -32.61 12.15
C GLU A 24 -12.85 -31.80 12.61
N GLU A 25 -11.63 -32.23 12.23
CA GLU A 25 -10.40 -31.50 12.50
C GLU A 25 -10.37 -30.13 11.85
N ALA A 26 -10.85 -30.02 10.61
CA ALA A 26 -10.96 -28.74 9.90
C ALA A 26 -11.92 -27.77 10.61
N SER A 27 -13.07 -28.28 11.05
CA SER A 27 -14.07 -27.50 11.81
C SER A 27 -13.49 -27.00 13.13
N TYR A 28 -12.82 -27.88 13.87
CA TYR A 28 -12.15 -27.56 15.11
C TYR A 28 -11.06 -26.50 14.92
N ALA A 29 -10.23 -26.64 13.89
CA ALA A 29 -9.19 -25.67 13.56
C ALA A 29 -9.77 -24.29 13.22
N CYS A 30 -10.85 -24.22 12.42
CA CYS A 30 -11.56 -22.98 12.15
C CYS A 30 -12.01 -22.30 13.45
N GLN A 31 -12.70 -23.03 14.34
CA GLN A 31 -13.21 -22.47 15.59
C GLN A 31 -12.11 -22.00 16.54
N CYS A 32 -11.02 -22.75 16.61
CA CYS A 32 -9.93 -22.47 17.55
C CYS A 32 -8.98 -21.38 17.06
N LEU A 33 -8.76 -21.26 15.75
CA LEU A 33 -7.75 -20.36 15.18
C LEU A 33 -8.33 -19.04 14.66
N ASP A 34 -9.61 -19.00 14.31
CA ASP A 34 -10.22 -17.75 13.84
C ASP A 34 -10.19 -16.68 14.94
N GLY A 35 -9.74 -15.47 14.57
CA GLY A 35 -9.55 -14.34 15.48
C GLY A 35 -8.31 -14.42 16.38
N LYS A 36 -7.55 -15.53 16.41
CA LYS A 36 -6.33 -15.64 17.23
C LYS A 36 -5.22 -14.72 16.73
N LEU A 37 -4.40 -14.20 17.65
CA LEU A 37 -3.30 -13.31 17.32
C LEU A 37 -2.03 -14.11 16.98
N LEU A 38 -1.48 -13.86 15.79
CA LEU A 38 -0.22 -14.43 15.31
C LEU A 38 0.65 -13.34 14.68
N LEU A 39 1.90 -13.21 15.15
CA LEU A 39 2.87 -12.23 14.60
C LEU A 39 2.29 -10.81 14.47
N SER A 40 1.57 -10.37 15.50
CA SER A 40 0.92 -9.05 15.58
C SER A 40 -0.27 -8.83 14.64
N LYS A 41 -0.84 -9.90 14.06
CA LYS A 41 -2.07 -9.86 13.25
C LYS A 41 -3.07 -10.91 13.73
N ASN A 42 -4.35 -10.60 13.66
CA ASN A 42 -5.39 -11.61 13.90
C ASN A 42 -5.53 -12.52 12.67
N LEU A 43 -5.64 -13.82 12.91
CA LEU A 43 -5.93 -14.81 11.89
C LEU A 43 -7.41 -14.73 11.48
N SER A 44 -7.67 -14.89 10.19
CA SER A 44 -9.01 -15.11 9.65
C SER A 44 -9.02 -16.50 9.02
N VAL A 45 -9.78 -17.43 9.57
CA VAL A 45 -9.85 -18.83 9.10
C VAL A 45 -11.26 -19.14 8.66
N LYS A 46 -11.42 -19.54 7.39
CA LYS A 46 -12.71 -19.83 6.77
C LYS A 46 -12.61 -21.07 5.89
N LEU A 47 -13.73 -21.79 5.75
CA LEU A 47 -13.82 -22.90 4.82
C LEU A 47 -13.79 -22.38 3.38
N ALA A 48 -12.94 -22.96 2.53
CA ALA A 48 -12.75 -22.51 1.15
C ALA A 48 -14.00 -22.70 0.26
N HIS A 49 -14.88 -23.64 0.62
CA HIS A 49 -16.07 -24.01 -0.15
C HIS A 49 -17.38 -23.44 0.43
N SER A 50 -17.33 -22.55 1.42
CA SER A 50 -18.54 -21.92 1.91
C SER A 50 -19.08 -20.98 0.83
N ASP A 51 -20.36 -21.15 0.47
CA ASP A 51 -21.01 -20.38 -0.59
C ASP A 51 -20.80 -18.87 -0.44
N LYS A 52 -20.60 -18.22 -1.58
CA LYS A 52 -20.03 -16.87 -1.76
C LYS A 52 -20.95 -15.72 -1.31
N ASP A 53 -21.87 -15.94 -0.39
CA ASP A 53 -22.91 -14.95 -0.09
C ASP A 53 -22.59 -14.03 1.11
N GLN A 54 -21.50 -14.28 1.83
CA GLN A 54 -21.07 -13.39 2.90
C GLN A 54 -20.03 -12.40 2.38
N ASN A 55 -20.55 -11.36 1.73
CA ASN A 55 -20.05 -9.98 1.75
C ASN A 55 -18.67 -9.86 2.42
N ILE A 56 -17.60 -9.92 1.62
CA ILE A 56 -16.23 -9.59 2.05
C ILE A 56 -16.15 -8.05 2.18
N GLY A 57 -17.01 -7.48 3.01
CA GLY A 57 -16.82 -6.18 3.62
C GLY A 57 -15.83 -6.38 4.76
N LEU A 58 -14.52 -6.35 4.45
CA LEU A 58 -13.53 -6.18 5.50
C LEU A 58 -13.91 -4.90 6.26
N PRO A 59 -14.14 -4.92 7.59
CA PRO A 59 -14.00 -3.70 8.35
C PRO A 59 -12.49 -3.43 8.42
N LEU A 60 -11.99 -2.69 7.43
CA LEU A 60 -10.77 -1.91 7.57
C LEU A 60 -10.97 -0.97 8.76
N THR A 61 -10.70 -1.47 9.97
CA THR A 61 -10.50 -0.62 11.15
C THR A 61 -9.16 0.07 10.96
N VAL A 62 -9.15 1.04 10.06
CA VAL A 62 -8.14 2.08 9.99
C VAL A 62 -8.35 2.87 11.27
N LYS A 63 -7.43 2.72 12.23
CA LYS A 63 -7.30 3.70 13.31
C LYS A 63 -7.03 5.03 12.63
N VAL A 64 -8.08 5.85 12.56
CA VAL A 64 -8.05 7.23 12.07
C VAL A 64 -7.09 8.00 12.96
N LEU A 65 -5.86 8.19 12.48
CA LEU A 65 -5.06 9.34 12.87
C LEU A 65 -5.58 10.50 12.02
N LYS A 66 -6.12 11.49 12.71
CA LYS A 66 -6.75 12.69 12.21
C LYS A 66 -5.66 13.68 11.81
N GLU A 67 -5.34 13.79 10.52
CA GLU A 67 -4.58 14.93 9.97
C GLU A 67 -4.93 15.07 8.46
N ASP A 68 -5.93 15.90 8.17
CA ASP A 68 -6.03 16.86 7.06
C ASP A 68 -5.39 16.51 5.70
N ALA A 69 -6.04 15.62 4.92
CA ALA A 69 -5.83 15.58 3.48
C ALA A 69 -7.11 15.18 2.74
N LYS A 70 -7.70 16.18 2.09
CA LYS A 70 -8.85 16.11 1.19
C LYS A 70 -8.61 15.10 0.05
N LEU A 71 -9.08 13.87 0.22
CA LEU A 71 -9.20 12.89 -0.86
C LEU A 71 -10.66 12.40 -0.92
N SER A 72 -11.51 13.17 -1.58
CA SER A 72 -12.81 12.67 -2.01
C SER A 72 -12.58 11.70 -3.16
N ASN A 73 -12.63 10.40 -2.83
CA ASN A 73 -13.06 9.36 -3.75
C ASN A 73 -14.42 9.82 -4.29
N ILE A 74 -14.46 10.29 -5.54
CA ILE A 74 -15.72 10.61 -6.20
C ILE A 74 -16.30 9.27 -6.63
N ASP A 75 -17.19 8.78 -5.77
CA ASP A 75 -18.24 7.87 -6.15
C ASP A 75 -18.89 8.38 -7.45
N SER A 76 -18.95 7.49 -8.42
CA SER A 76 -19.46 7.68 -9.78
C SER A 76 -20.97 7.90 -9.83
N ASN A 77 -21.54 8.76 -8.98
CA ASN A 77 -22.96 9.08 -9.03
C ASN A 77 -23.36 10.42 -8.38
N SER A 78 -22.49 11.44 -8.43
CA SER A 78 -22.87 12.80 -8.02
C SER A 78 -23.52 13.55 -9.18
N GLY A 79 -24.80 13.92 -8.98
CA GLY A 79 -25.68 14.62 -9.92
C GLY A 79 -25.28 16.07 -10.21
N LEU A 80 -24.10 16.27 -10.77
CA LEU A 80 -23.70 17.55 -11.35
C LEU A 80 -24.29 17.64 -12.76
N SER A 81 -24.98 18.74 -13.07
CA SER A 81 -25.55 18.93 -14.41
C SER A 81 -24.44 18.85 -15.47
N ARG A 82 -24.81 18.45 -16.69
CA ARG A 82 -23.88 18.26 -17.81
C ARG A 82 -22.97 19.47 -17.97
N GLU A 83 -23.51 20.67 -17.81
CA GLU A 83 -22.83 21.97 -17.86
C GLU A 83 -21.77 22.11 -16.77
N SER A 84 -22.05 21.65 -15.55
CA SER A 84 -21.09 21.67 -14.44
C SER A 84 -19.90 20.74 -14.71
N LYS A 85 -20.11 19.60 -15.37
CA LYS A 85 -19.03 18.68 -15.75
C LYS A 85 -18.18 19.27 -16.87
N ILE A 86 -18.82 19.84 -17.89
CA ILE A 86 -18.13 20.52 -19.00
C ILE A 86 -17.21 21.63 -18.45
N ARG A 87 -17.74 22.50 -17.60
CA ARG A 87 -16.97 23.61 -17.00
C ARG A 87 -15.78 23.14 -16.17
N ALA A 88 -15.96 22.06 -15.40
CA ALA A 88 -14.87 21.51 -14.59
C ALA A 88 -13.71 21.01 -15.46
N ILE A 89 -14.02 20.39 -16.60
CA ILE A 89 -13.02 19.93 -17.56
C ILE A 89 -12.32 21.13 -18.21
N GLU A 90 -13.06 22.13 -18.70
CA GLU A 90 -12.52 23.33 -19.33
C GLU A 90 -11.60 24.14 -18.40
N ALA A 91 -12.01 24.31 -17.14
CA ALA A 91 -11.20 25.02 -16.14
C ALA A 91 -9.88 24.30 -15.87
N LYS A 92 -9.91 22.96 -15.81
CA LYS A 92 -8.70 22.15 -15.61
C LYS A 92 -7.76 22.25 -16.81
N LEU A 93 -8.29 22.19 -18.04
CA LEU A 93 -7.48 22.34 -19.26
C LEU A 93 -6.79 23.70 -19.31
N ARG A 94 -7.49 24.78 -18.93
CA ARG A 94 -6.89 26.12 -18.86
C ARG A 94 -5.76 26.20 -17.85
N ALA A 95 -5.94 25.66 -16.66
CA ALA A 95 -4.89 25.63 -15.64
C ALA A 95 -3.67 24.82 -16.10
N MET A 96 -3.88 23.73 -16.83
CA MET A 96 -2.79 22.94 -17.41
C MET A 96 -2.06 23.71 -18.53
N GLU A 97 -2.76 24.43 -19.39
CA GLU A 97 -2.15 25.25 -20.46
C GLU A 97 -1.31 26.42 -19.89
N GLU A 98 -1.79 27.06 -18.83
CA GLU A 98 -1.05 28.13 -18.15
C GLU A 98 0.25 27.59 -17.54
N THR A 99 0.22 26.43 -16.89
CA THR A 99 1.44 25.79 -16.36
C THR A 99 2.42 25.31 -17.45
N GLN A 100 2.01 25.19 -18.71
CA GLN A 100 2.93 24.88 -19.81
C GLN A 100 3.69 26.12 -20.33
N LYS A 101 3.13 27.33 -20.17
CA LYS A 101 3.80 28.58 -20.58
C LYS A 101 4.94 28.97 -19.63
N ASP A 102 4.91 28.48 -18.39
CA ASP A 102 6.01 28.66 -17.42
C ASP A 102 7.24 27.75 -17.72
N PHE A 103 7.14 26.83 -18.68
CA PHE A 103 8.23 25.93 -19.09
C PHE A 103 8.98 26.39 -20.35
N THR A 104 8.76 27.63 -20.82
CA THR A 104 9.63 28.24 -21.84
C THR A 104 10.93 28.71 -21.20
N TYR A 105 12.02 28.01 -21.51
CA TYR A 105 13.38 28.25 -21.05
C TYR A 105 13.80 29.73 -21.11
N SER A 106 13.77 30.40 -19.96
CA SER A 106 14.58 31.59 -19.72
C SER A 106 16.05 31.16 -19.63
N LEU A 107 16.82 31.41 -20.69
CA LEU A 107 18.27 31.45 -20.64
C LEU A 107 18.70 32.68 -19.83
N ALA A 108 18.66 32.57 -18.50
CA ALA A 108 19.51 33.21 -17.49
C ALA A 108 18.70 33.47 -16.20
N PRO A 109 19.04 32.83 -15.06
CA PRO A 109 18.46 33.27 -13.80
C PRO A 109 19.11 34.59 -13.40
N ALA A 110 18.35 35.68 -13.47
CA ALA A 110 18.69 36.89 -12.72
C ALA A 110 18.58 36.55 -11.23
N ALA A 111 19.70 36.69 -10.51
CA ALA A 111 19.75 36.42 -9.08
C ALA A 111 18.84 37.41 -8.32
N ALA A 112 17.83 36.87 -7.63
CA ALA A 112 17.00 37.65 -6.69
C ALA A 112 17.60 37.62 -5.27
N PRO A 113 17.54 38.74 -4.54
CA PRO A 113 18.21 38.94 -3.26
C PRO A 113 17.57 38.12 -2.12
N GLY A 114 18.40 37.56 -1.22
CA GLY A 114 17.94 36.95 0.04
C GLY A 114 18.38 35.52 0.32
N THR A 115 19.44 35.01 -0.31
CA THR A 115 19.96 33.67 0.01
C THR A 115 20.68 33.66 1.37
N SER A 116 19.94 33.40 2.45
CA SER A 116 20.59 32.94 3.68
C SER A 116 21.16 31.54 3.44
N LYS A 117 22.49 31.47 3.46
CA LYS A 117 23.27 30.24 3.34
C LYS A 117 23.13 29.45 4.63
N TRP A 118 22.08 28.65 4.76
CA TRP A 118 21.97 27.70 5.88
C TRP A 118 22.22 26.27 5.41
N CYS A 119 23.52 25.98 5.44
CA CYS A 119 24.13 24.76 5.95
C CYS A 119 23.66 23.42 5.37
N SER A 120 24.44 22.94 4.41
CA SER A 120 24.57 21.53 4.07
C SER A 120 25.16 20.77 5.27
N SER A 121 24.30 20.34 6.19
CA SER A 121 24.67 19.39 7.24
C SER A 121 24.83 18.00 6.62
N GLN A 122 26.09 17.65 6.34
CA GLN A 122 26.55 16.29 6.14
C GLN A 122 26.05 15.38 7.27
N MET A 123 25.14 14.45 6.97
CA MET A 123 24.92 13.31 7.86
C MET A 123 25.84 12.17 7.42
N ALA A 124 27.06 12.20 7.96
CA ALA A 124 27.89 11.01 8.06
C ALA A 124 27.17 10.02 8.98
N THR A 125 26.56 8.98 8.42
CA THR A 125 26.13 7.83 9.21
C THR A 125 27.18 6.74 9.07
N THR A 126 27.99 6.57 10.12
CA THR A 126 28.82 5.39 10.30
C THR A 126 27.91 4.19 10.56
N ARG A 127 27.39 3.57 9.50
CA ARG A 127 26.71 2.28 9.59
C ARG A 127 27.77 1.18 9.54
N LYS A 128 27.98 0.50 10.67
CA LYS A 128 28.80 -0.70 10.77
C LYS A 128 28.31 -1.74 9.73
N PRO A 129 29.20 -2.39 8.96
CA PRO A 129 28.79 -3.43 8.03
C PRO A 129 28.22 -4.62 8.81
N GLN A 130 26.97 -4.98 8.53
CA GLN A 130 26.37 -6.20 9.06
C GLN A 130 26.99 -7.40 8.35
N ASN A 131 27.56 -8.31 9.13
CA ASN A 131 28.24 -9.51 8.71
C ASN A 131 27.22 -10.54 8.19
N THR A 132 27.01 -10.60 6.88
CA THR A 132 26.16 -11.61 6.25
C THR A 132 26.95 -12.87 5.97
N LYS A 133 27.14 -13.73 6.97
CA LYS A 133 27.55 -15.12 6.71
C LYS A 133 26.31 -15.94 6.36
N PRO A 134 26.29 -16.66 5.23
CA PRO A 134 25.18 -17.53 4.87
C PRO A 134 25.06 -18.67 5.89
N TYR A 135 23.83 -18.97 6.32
CA TYR A 135 23.52 -20.08 7.20
C TYR A 135 23.90 -21.41 6.54
N ARG A 136 24.91 -22.10 7.08
CA ARG A 136 25.36 -23.41 6.60
C ARG A 136 24.77 -24.50 7.50
N ARG A 137 23.69 -25.13 7.04
CA ARG A 137 23.06 -26.27 7.73
C ARG A 137 23.86 -27.53 7.43
N THR A 138 24.64 -28.01 8.39
CA THR A 138 25.36 -29.30 8.27
C THR A 138 24.41 -30.44 8.64
N PHE A 139 24.14 -31.34 7.70
CA PHE A 139 23.44 -32.58 7.98
C PHE A 139 24.44 -33.63 8.48
N SER A 140 24.28 -34.06 9.73
CA SER A 140 24.90 -35.29 10.24
C SER A 140 24.02 -36.46 9.83
N LYS A 141 24.54 -37.34 8.98
CA LYS A 141 23.93 -38.65 8.71
C LYS A 141 24.33 -39.59 9.86
N ARG A 142 23.33 -40.22 10.47
CA ARG A 142 23.46 -41.50 11.16
C ARG A 142 23.13 -42.61 10.18
#